data_AF-A0AAD5S981-F1
#
_entry.id   AF-A0AAD5S981-F1
#
_cell.length_a   1.000
_cell.length_b   1.000
_cell.length_c   1.000
_cell.angle_alpha   90.00
_cell.angle_beta   90.00
_cell.angle_gamma   90.00
#
_symmetry.space_group_name_H-M   'P 1'
#
loop_
_entity.id
_entity.type
_entity.pdbx_description
1 polymer ?
#
loop_
_entity_poly.entity_id
_entity_poly.type
_entity_poly.pdbx_seq_one_letter_code
_entity_poly.pdbx_strand_id
1 'polypeptide(L)'
;MAADNETLALSVLRHGMGLIVAGLVWGFFIPQTPFPRLALTAHIQFQAEGAMILLAGLLLNSKPFPKSDVQVASTLSALQARLVRIGAIMVWPILLSEVANAWWGTKATLPLLYAAGVPSHWTAEEWQELVLAVTHYGGSPFIVLAMGILLFSLFKGPKIDAASKIK
;
A
#
# COMPACT_ATOMS: atom_id res chain seq x y z
N MET A 1 16.89 5.18 -18.39
CA MET A 1 15.41 5.04 -18.26
C MET A 1 14.97 3.59 -18.01
N ALA A 2 15.65 2.56 -18.55
CA ALA A 2 15.35 1.16 -18.25
C ALA A 2 15.67 0.72 -16.79
N ALA A 3 16.70 1.32 -16.17
CA ALA A 3 17.15 0.97 -14.82
C ALA A 3 16.11 1.18 -13.70
N ASP A 4 15.13 2.06 -13.91
CA ASP A 4 14.10 2.35 -12.89
C ASP A 4 13.04 1.23 -12.80
N ASN A 5 12.81 0.50 -13.91
CA ASN A 5 11.87 -0.62 -13.97
C ASN A 5 12.50 -1.90 -13.41
N GLU A 6 13.81 -2.12 -13.60
CA GLU A 6 14.52 -3.31 -13.10
C GLU A 6 14.49 -3.42 -11.57
N THR A 7 14.55 -2.28 -10.87
CA THR A 7 14.52 -2.26 -9.41
C THR A 7 13.12 -2.12 -8.82
N LEU A 8 12.10 -1.83 -9.65
CA LEU A 8 10.73 -1.59 -9.20
C LEU A 8 10.17 -2.79 -8.42
N ALA A 9 10.25 -4.00 -8.99
CA ALA A 9 9.69 -5.19 -8.37
C ALA A 9 10.30 -5.44 -6.98
N LEU A 10 11.64 -5.38 -6.89
CA LEU A 10 12.34 -5.53 -5.62
C LEU A 10 12.01 -4.41 -4.62
N SER A 11 11.86 -3.17 -5.09
CA SER A 11 11.45 -2.05 -4.24
C SER A 11 10.06 -2.29 -3.65
N VAL A 12 9.10 -2.69 -4.48
CA VAL A 12 7.72 -2.97 -4.05
C VAL A 12 7.69 -4.16 -3.08
N LEU A 13 8.45 -5.22 -3.34
CA LEU A 13 8.62 -6.36 -2.42
C LEU A 13 9.16 -5.92 -1.05
N ARG A 14 10.17 -5.05 -1.03
CA ARG A 14 10.75 -4.52 0.21
C ARG A 14 9.73 -3.70 1.00
N HIS A 15 8.91 -2.88 0.34
CA HIS A 15 7.82 -2.17 1.02
C HIS A 15 6.78 -3.15 1.59
N GLY A 16 6.32 -4.13 0.80
CA GLY A 16 5.35 -5.13 1.28
C GLY A 16 5.85 -5.91 2.49
N MET A 17 7.08 -6.42 2.43
CA MET A 17 7.71 -7.12 3.56
C MET A 17 7.94 -6.19 4.76
N GLY A 18 8.37 -4.94 4.51
CA GLY A 18 8.55 -3.95 5.55
C GLY A 18 7.25 -3.63 6.30
N LEU A 19 6.13 -3.52 5.58
CA LEU A 19 4.81 -3.31 6.16
C LEU A 19 4.37 -4.50 7.03
N ILE A 20 4.56 -5.73 6.56
CA ILE A 20 4.28 -6.95 7.33
C ILE A 20 5.06 -6.96 8.64
N VAL A 21 6.39 -6.73 8.56
CA VAL A 21 7.27 -6.69 9.74
C VAL A 21 6.87 -5.56 10.68
N ALA A 22 6.59 -4.36 10.16
CA ALA A 22 6.11 -3.24 10.97
C ALA A 22 4.82 -3.58 11.71
N GLY A 23 3.86 -4.24 11.04
CA GLY A 23 2.63 -4.73 11.65
C GLY A 23 2.89 -5.76 12.75
N LEU A 24 3.81 -6.71 12.54
CA LEU A 24 4.18 -7.71 13.54
C LEU A 24 4.79 -7.05 14.78
N VAL A 25 5.70 -6.09 14.59
CA VAL A 25 6.28 -5.29 15.68
C VAL A 25 5.19 -4.49 16.40
N TRP A 26 4.29 -3.87 15.65
CA TRP A 26 3.16 -3.12 16.20
C TRP A 26 2.24 -3.98 17.06
N GLY A 27 2.09 -5.28 16.73
CA GLY A 27 1.28 -6.23 17.49
C GLY A 27 1.62 -6.31 18.99
N PHE A 28 2.89 -6.09 19.36
CA PHE A 28 3.33 -6.11 20.76
C PHE A 28 2.83 -4.90 21.57
N PHE A 29 2.46 -3.81 20.91
CA PHE A 29 2.06 -2.56 21.55
C PHE A 29 0.53 -2.40 21.64
N ILE A 30 -0.26 -3.25 20.98
CA ILE A 30 -1.73 -3.18 20.98
C ILE A 30 -2.34 -3.06 22.39
N PRO A 31 -1.92 -3.86 23.41
CA PRO A 31 -2.52 -3.77 24.74
C PRO A 31 -2.13 -2.50 25.52
N GLN A 32 -1.10 -1.79 25.06
CA GLN A 32 -0.58 -0.58 25.69
C GLN A 32 -1.25 0.67 25.13
N THR A 33 -1.98 0.55 24.01
CA THR A 33 -2.69 1.70 23.48
C THR A 33 -3.98 1.93 24.26
N PRO A 34 -4.36 3.18 24.40
CA PRO A 34 -5.61 3.53 25.07
C PRO A 34 -6.85 3.27 24.19
N PHE A 35 -6.68 3.07 22.87
CA PHE A 35 -7.70 2.53 21.96
C PHE A 35 -7.26 1.18 21.33
N PRO A 36 -7.32 0.04 22.06
CA PRO A 36 -6.83 -1.25 21.58
C PRO A 36 -7.51 -1.75 20.30
N ARG A 37 -8.78 -1.41 20.08
CA ARG A 37 -9.49 -1.77 18.83
C ARG A 37 -8.92 -1.04 17.62
N LEU A 38 -8.62 0.26 17.75
CA LEU A 38 -7.98 1.03 16.68
C LEU A 38 -6.56 0.51 16.43
N ALA A 39 -5.81 0.20 17.49
CA ALA A 39 -4.49 -0.42 17.37
C ALA A 39 -4.54 -1.78 16.64
N LEU A 40 -5.53 -2.62 16.96
CA LEU A 40 -5.74 -3.91 16.30
C LEU A 40 -6.09 -3.72 14.83
N THR A 41 -6.94 -2.75 14.49
CA THR A 41 -7.25 -2.42 13.09
C THR A 41 -5.98 -2.03 12.32
N ALA A 42 -5.15 -1.14 12.88
CA ALA A 42 -3.88 -0.77 12.27
C ALA A 42 -2.96 -1.99 12.06
N HIS A 43 -2.88 -2.90 13.04
CA HIS A 43 -2.13 -4.15 12.91
C HIS A 43 -2.63 -5.02 11.75
N ILE A 44 -3.94 -5.26 11.68
CA ILE A 44 -4.56 -6.04 10.60
C ILE A 44 -4.31 -5.37 9.25
N GLN A 45 -4.40 -4.05 9.16
CA GLN A 45 -4.14 -3.32 7.93
C GLN A 45 -2.68 -3.42 7.49
N PHE A 46 -1.69 -3.38 8.39
CA PHE A 46 -0.31 -3.67 8.02
C PHE A 46 -0.14 -5.07 7.41
N GLN A 47 -0.83 -6.07 7.93
CA GLN A 47 -0.77 -7.43 7.38
C GLN A 47 -1.45 -7.51 6.02
N ALA A 48 -2.65 -6.94 5.88
CA ALA A 48 -3.43 -6.98 4.66
C ALA A 48 -2.75 -6.19 3.53
N GLU A 49 -2.44 -4.91 3.77
CA GLU A 49 -1.77 -4.04 2.80
C GLU A 49 -0.35 -4.54 2.49
N GLY A 50 0.39 -4.97 3.52
CA GLY A 50 1.72 -5.54 3.34
C GLY A 50 1.70 -6.78 2.44
N ALA A 51 0.74 -7.69 2.63
CA ALA A 51 0.55 -8.84 1.76
C ALA A 51 0.16 -8.43 0.33
N MET A 52 -0.76 -7.48 0.16
CA MET A 52 -1.16 -7.00 -1.17
C MET A 52 0.00 -6.34 -1.93
N ILE A 53 0.78 -5.49 -1.26
CA ILE A 53 1.97 -4.86 -1.86
C ILE A 53 3.06 -5.90 -2.14
N LEU A 54 3.26 -6.89 -1.27
CA LEU A 54 4.19 -7.99 -1.53
C LEU A 54 3.76 -8.79 -2.77
N LEU A 55 2.48 -9.15 -2.88
CA LEU A 55 1.92 -9.83 -4.05
C LEU A 55 2.06 -8.98 -5.32
N ALA A 56 1.86 -7.67 -5.24
CA ALA A 56 2.11 -6.75 -6.36
C ALA A 56 3.59 -6.78 -6.80
N GLY A 57 4.53 -6.83 -5.87
CA GLY A 57 5.95 -6.98 -6.15
C GLY A 57 6.28 -8.31 -6.83
N LEU A 58 5.67 -9.41 -6.38
CA LEU A 58 5.82 -10.72 -7.02
C LEU A 58 5.22 -10.73 -8.43
N LEU A 59 4.06 -10.12 -8.61
CA LEU A 59 3.40 -9.97 -9.90
C LEU A 59 4.28 -9.18 -10.88
N LEU A 60 4.87 -8.07 -10.44
CA LEU A 60 5.79 -7.27 -11.23
C LEU A 60 7.01 -8.09 -11.70
N ASN A 61 7.51 -9.00 -10.86
CA ASN A 61 8.63 -9.89 -11.17
C ASN A 61 8.21 -11.14 -11.99
N SER A 62 6.92 -11.43 -12.06
CA SER A 62 6.40 -12.61 -12.77
C SER A 62 6.47 -12.44 -14.28
N LYS A 63 6.48 -13.58 -14.98
CA LYS A 63 6.45 -13.67 -16.45
C LYS A 63 5.17 -14.41 -16.89
N PRO A 64 3.98 -13.80 -16.69
CA PRO A 64 2.70 -14.50 -16.82
C PRO A 64 2.27 -14.70 -18.28
N PHE A 65 2.99 -14.12 -19.24
CA PHE A 65 2.62 -14.12 -20.64
C PHE A 65 3.21 -15.35 -21.36
N PRO A 66 2.39 -16.33 -21.79
CA PRO A 66 2.88 -17.64 -22.26
C PRO A 66 3.78 -17.61 -23.51
N LYS A 67 3.83 -16.48 -24.21
CA LYS A 67 4.57 -16.30 -25.48
C LYS A 67 5.73 -15.32 -25.36
N SER A 68 6.10 -14.90 -24.16
CA SER A 68 7.20 -13.94 -23.96
C SER A 68 7.86 -14.15 -22.60
N ASP A 69 9.19 -14.18 -22.56
CA ASP A 69 9.98 -14.25 -21.32
C ASP A 69 10.10 -12.89 -20.62
N VAL A 70 9.05 -12.08 -20.71
CA VAL A 70 9.02 -10.65 -20.35
C VAL A 70 8.31 -10.49 -19.01
N GLN A 71 8.98 -9.81 -18.07
CA GLN A 71 8.41 -9.50 -16.77
C GLN A 71 7.33 -8.41 -16.88
N VAL A 72 6.30 -8.46 -16.03
CA VAL A 72 5.25 -7.43 -16.01
C VAL A 72 5.85 -6.04 -15.81
N ALA A 73 6.84 -5.88 -14.93
CA ALA A 73 7.52 -4.60 -14.68
C ALA A 73 8.09 -3.96 -15.96
N SER A 74 8.62 -4.77 -16.88
CA SER A 74 9.20 -4.28 -18.14
C SER A 74 8.16 -3.82 -19.18
N THR A 75 6.88 -4.16 -18.97
CA THR A 75 5.77 -3.69 -19.83
C THR A 75 5.28 -2.29 -19.46
N LEU A 76 5.68 -1.77 -18.29
CA LEU A 76 5.26 -0.47 -17.79
C LEU A 76 6.07 0.67 -18.41
N SER A 77 5.39 1.77 -18.73
CA SER A 77 6.07 3.03 -19.01
C SER A 77 6.76 3.58 -17.76
N ALA A 78 7.72 4.49 -17.93
CA ALA A 78 8.41 5.12 -16.79
C ALA A 78 7.44 5.83 -15.84
N LEU A 79 6.39 6.47 -16.37
CA LEU A 79 5.36 7.10 -15.54
C LEU A 79 4.55 6.05 -14.76
N GLN A 80 4.16 4.95 -15.40
CA GLN A 80 3.43 3.87 -14.74
C GLN A 80 4.26 3.23 -13.63
N ALA A 81 5.53 2.93 -13.90
CA ALA A 81 6.46 2.39 -12.90
C ALA A 81 6.62 3.34 -11.70
N ARG A 82 6.75 4.65 -11.97
CA ARG A 82 6.83 5.66 -10.92
C ARG A 82 5.55 5.73 -10.08
N LEU A 83 4.38 5.70 -10.71
CA LEU A 83 3.09 5.72 -10.00
C LEU A 83 2.90 4.46 -9.13
N VAL A 84 3.30 3.29 -9.63
CA VAL A 84 3.27 2.05 -8.84
C VAL A 84 4.19 2.15 -7.62
N ARG A 85 5.41 2.68 -7.79
CA ARG A 85 6.34 2.89 -6.68
C ARG A 85 5.79 3.87 -5.66
N ILE A 86 5.27 5.02 -6.09
CA ILE A 86 4.68 6.03 -5.21
C ILE A 86 3.49 5.42 -4.47
N GLY A 87 2.61 4.66 -5.14
CA GLY A 87 1.49 3.97 -4.50
C GLY A 87 1.95 3.06 -3.37
N ALA A 88 2.98 2.23 -3.58
CA ALA A 88 3.52 1.36 -2.54
C ALA A 88 4.12 2.15 -1.35
N ILE A 89 4.75 3.30 -1.61
CA ILE A 89 5.28 4.18 -0.57
C ILE A 89 4.16 4.85 0.23
N MET A 90 3.08 5.29 -0.43
CA MET A 90 1.98 6.02 0.21
C MET A 90 1.17 5.20 1.21
N VAL A 91 1.30 3.87 1.22
CA VAL A 91 0.73 3.01 2.27
C VAL A 91 1.34 3.33 3.64
N TRP A 92 2.64 3.67 3.71
CA TRP A 92 3.32 3.96 4.97
C TRP A 92 2.72 5.12 5.76
N PRO A 93 2.58 6.35 5.21
CA PRO A 93 2.01 7.46 5.97
C PRO A 93 0.55 7.20 6.39
N ILE A 94 -0.21 6.41 5.62
CA ILE A 94 -1.58 5.99 5.97
C ILE A 94 -1.57 5.07 7.19
N LEU A 95 -0.75 4.00 7.17
CA LEU A 95 -0.76 3.06 8.29
C LEU A 95 -0.06 3.60 9.54
N LEU A 96 0.93 4.47 9.38
CA LEU A 96 1.54 5.18 10.52
C LEU A 96 0.57 6.17 11.16
N SER A 97 -0.29 6.84 10.39
CA SER A 97 -1.34 7.70 10.97
C SER A 97 -2.42 6.87 11.68
N GLU A 98 -2.71 5.65 11.24
CA GLU A 98 -3.59 4.71 11.97
C GLU A 98 -2.96 4.19 13.28
N VAL A 99 -1.65 3.97 13.31
CA VAL A 99 -0.93 3.69 14.57
C VAL A 99 -1.08 4.86 15.52
N ALA A 100 -0.84 6.09 15.05
CA ALA A 100 -1.00 7.29 15.87
C ALA A 100 -2.45 7.48 16.34
N ASN A 101 -3.42 7.15 15.48
CA ASN A 101 -4.84 7.18 15.79
C ASN A 101 -5.20 6.28 16.98
N ALA A 102 -4.46 5.20 17.22
CA ALA A 102 -4.65 4.36 18.39
C ALA A 102 -4.33 5.05 19.73
N TRP A 103 -3.72 6.24 19.72
CA TRP A 103 -3.58 7.12 20.88
C TRP A 103 -4.48 8.36 20.80
N TRP A 104 -4.74 8.88 19.60
CA TRP A 104 -5.51 10.12 19.42
C TRP A 104 -7.03 9.90 19.52
N GLY A 105 -7.54 8.79 18.98
CA GLY A 105 -8.97 8.51 18.98
C GLY A 105 -9.76 9.44 18.08
N THR A 106 -9.22 9.70 16.89
CA THR A 106 -9.89 10.54 15.90
C THR A 106 -11.25 9.95 15.54
N LYS A 107 -12.19 10.84 15.20
CA LYS A 107 -13.61 10.48 14.97
C LYS A 107 -14.11 10.88 13.60
N ALA A 108 -13.43 11.80 12.88
CA ALA A 108 -13.95 12.33 11.63
C ALA A 108 -13.94 11.29 10.51
N THR A 109 -12.92 10.45 10.45
CA THR A 109 -12.77 9.40 9.41
C THR A 109 -13.46 8.08 9.78
N LEU A 110 -13.64 7.78 11.08
CA LEU A 110 -14.24 6.54 11.57
C LEU A 110 -15.30 6.77 12.67
N PRO A 111 -16.40 7.48 12.36
CA PRO A 111 -17.38 7.90 13.35
C PRO A 111 -18.07 6.73 14.09
N LEU A 112 -18.18 5.57 13.44
CA LEU A 112 -18.77 4.36 14.03
C LEU A 112 -17.90 3.72 15.13
N LEU A 113 -16.57 3.84 15.03
CA LEU A 113 -15.65 3.30 16.03
C LEU A 113 -15.58 4.19 17.28
N TYR A 114 -15.73 5.51 17.11
CA TYR A 114 -15.83 6.47 18.22
C TYR A 114 -17.07 6.21 19.08
N ALA A 115 -18.21 5.91 18.45
CA ALA A 115 -19.47 5.64 19.15
C ALA A 115 -19.47 4.35 20.00
N ALA A 116 -18.50 3.45 19.80
CA ALA A 116 -18.53 2.08 20.34
C ALA A 116 -17.68 1.85 21.60
N GLY A 117 -17.21 2.92 22.28
CA GLY A 117 -16.50 2.77 23.56
C GLY A 117 -15.45 3.82 23.90
N VAL A 118 -15.40 4.97 23.22
CA VAL A 118 -14.51 6.07 23.61
C VAL A 118 -15.16 6.87 24.75
N PRO A 119 -14.50 7.02 25.91
CA PRO A 119 -15.01 7.89 26.97
C PRO A 119 -15.24 9.31 26.45
N SER A 120 -16.34 9.95 26.85
CA SER A 120 -16.75 11.27 26.33
C SER A 120 -15.74 12.40 26.55
N HIS A 121 -14.78 12.22 27.46
CA HIS A 121 -13.71 13.18 27.75
C HIS A 121 -12.50 13.04 26.83
N TRP A 122 -12.50 12.05 25.94
CA TRP A 122 -11.38 11.75 25.07
C TRP A 122 -11.67 12.23 23.65
N THR A 123 -11.02 13.31 23.26
CA THR A 123 -11.23 14.00 21.99
C THR A 123 -9.89 14.25 21.33
N ALA A 124 -9.73 13.77 20.10
CA ALA A 124 -8.60 14.14 19.27
C ALA A 124 -8.60 15.65 19.01
N GLU A 125 -7.40 16.23 18.94
CA GLU A 125 -7.18 17.61 18.55
C GLU A 125 -7.43 17.78 17.04
N GLU A 126 -7.82 18.99 16.60
CA GLU A 126 -8.15 19.26 15.19
C GLU A 126 -7.00 18.90 14.22
N TRP A 127 -5.75 19.11 14.63
CA TRP A 127 -4.59 18.75 13.81
C TRP A 127 -4.40 17.23 13.68
N GLN A 128 -4.81 16.44 14.67
CA GLN A 128 -4.72 14.97 14.62
C GLN A 128 -5.74 14.42 13.61
N GLU A 129 -6.95 14.97 13.62
CA GLU A 129 -7.99 14.70 12.61
C GLU A 129 -7.48 15.07 11.20
N LEU A 130 -6.85 16.24 11.06
CA LEU A 130 -6.30 16.71 9.80
C LEU A 130 -5.19 15.79 9.27
N VAL A 131 -4.26 15.34 10.13
CA VAL A 131 -3.19 14.42 9.73
C VAL A 131 -3.79 13.12 9.18
N LEU A 132 -4.74 12.52 9.90
CA LEU A 132 -5.37 11.28 9.46
C LEU A 132 -6.13 11.46 8.15
N ALA A 133 -6.89 12.55 8.01
CA ALA A 133 -7.63 12.86 6.79
C ALA A 133 -6.70 13.09 5.60
N VAL A 134 -5.63 13.88 5.75
CA VAL A 134 -4.69 14.19 4.65
C VAL A 134 -3.95 12.95 4.19
N THR A 135 -3.49 12.10 5.11
CA THR A 135 -2.80 10.85 4.74
C THR A 135 -3.72 9.93 3.95
N HIS A 136 -4.97 9.77 4.38
CA HIS A 136 -5.96 8.94 3.68
C HIS A 136 -6.38 9.54 2.33
N TYR A 137 -6.93 10.75 2.32
CA TYR A 137 -7.47 11.35 1.09
C TYR A 137 -6.37 11.73 0.10
N GLY A 138 -5.18 12.08 0.57
CA GLY A 138 -4.02 12.38 -0.27
C GLY A 138 -3.32 11.13 -0.78
N GLY A 139 -3.17 10.09 0.05
CA GLY A 139 -2.45 8.86 -0.29
C GLY A 139 -3.25 7.85 -1.10
N SER A 140 -4.53 7.66 -0.79
CA SER A 140 -5.39 6.65 -1.42
C SER A 140 -5.47 6.75 -2.95
N PRO A 141 -5.54 7.94 -3.57
CA PRO A 141 -5.54 8.05 -5.03
C PRO A 141 -4.33 7.39 -5.70
N PHE A 142 -3.14 7.48 -5.09
CA PHE A 142 -1.93 6.85 -5.65
C PHE A 142 -1.97 5.33 -5.56
N ILE A 143 -2.54 4.79 -4.47
CA ILE A 143 -2.72 3.34 -4.31
C ILE A 143 -3.72 2.82 -5.35
N VAL A 144 -4.86 3.50 -5.52
CA VAL A 144 -5.88 3.16 -6.52
C VAL A 144 -5.28 3.18 -7.93
N LEU A 145 -4.52 4.22 -8.28
CA LEU A 145 -3.83 4.32 -9.56
C LEU A 145 -2.80 3.19 -9.75
N ALA A 146 -1.99 2.90 -8.74
CA ALA A 146 -1.01 1.82 -8.79
C ALA A 146 -1.67 0.46 -9.06
N MET A 147 -2.72 0.12 -8.30
CA MET A 147 -3.44 -1.14 -8.47
C MET A 147 -4.16 -1.21 -9.82
N GLY A 148 -4.77 -0.10 -10.26
CA GLY A 148 -5.40 -0.01 -11.58
C GLY A 148 -4.42 -0.21 -12.73
N ILE A 149 -3.21 0.35 -12.62
CA ILE A 149 -2.13 0.14 -13.60
C ILE A 149 -1.72 -1.34 -13.65
N LEU A 150 -1.51 -1.97 -12.50
CA LEU A 150 -1.13 -3.39 -12.44
C LEU A 150 -2.22 -4.27 -13.04
N LEU A 151 -3.48 -4.04 -12.68
CA LEU A 151 -4.62 -4.75 -13.23
C LEU A 151 -4.66 -4.63 -14.75
N PHE A 152 -4.60 -3.40 -15.27
CA PHE A 152 -4.62 -3.15 -16.71
C PHE A 152 -3.45 -3.81 -17.46
N SER A 153 -2.25 -3.78 -16.89
CA SER A 153 -1.05 -4.35 -17.51
C SER A 153 -1.12 -5.88 -17.67
N LEU A 154 -1.87 -6.58 -16.81
CA LEU A 154 -2.11 -8.02 -16.97
C LEU A 154 -2.95 -8.35 -18.21
N PHE A 155 -3.87 -7.48 -18.61
CA PHE A 155 -4.75 -7.72 -19.76
C PHE A 155 -4.19 -7.19 -21.07
N LYS A 156 -3.37 -6.13 -21.03
CA LYS A 156 -2.81 -5.53 -22.25
C LYS A 156 -1.78 -6.44 -22.94
N GLY A 157 -1.00 -7.20 -22.15
CA GLY A 157 0.10 -8.01 -22.65
C GLY A 157 1.28 -7.19 -23.21
N PRO A 158 2.43 -7.84 -23.43
CA PRO A 158 3.58 -7.20 -24.04
C PRO A 158 3.34 -6.95 -25.53
N LYS A 159 3.84 -5.84 -26.06
CA LYS A 159 3.92 -5.65 -27.51
C LYS A 159 4.95 -6.64 -28.05
N ILE A 160 4.49 -7.69 -28.71
CA ILE A 160 5.37 -8.64 -29.39
C ILE A 160 5.72 -8.03 -30.75
N ASP A 161 6.93 -7.48 -30.88
CA ASP A 161 7.41 -6.98 -32.16
C ASP A 161 7.52 -8.14 -33.16
N ALA A 162 7.01 -7.91 -34.38
CA ALA A 162 6.90 -8.93 -35.43
C ALA A 162 8.25 -9.57 -35.82
N ALA A 163 9.38 -8.94 -35.49
CA ALA A 163 10.73 -9.46 -35.70
C ALA A 163 11.03 -10.72 -34.85
N SER A 164 10.29 -10.97 -33.78
CA SER A 164 10.44 -12.18 -32.95
C SER A 164 9.81 -13.44 -33.56
N LYS A 165 9.08 -13.32 -34.67
CA LYS A 165 8.48 -14.45 -35.40
C LYS A 165 9.40 -15.14 -36.41
N ILE A 166 10.66 -14.69 -36.53
CA ILE A 166 11.65 -15.29 -37.43
C ILE A 166 12.76 -15.91 -36.57
N LYS A 167 12.45 -17.03 -35.93
CA LYS A 167 13.41 -18.04 -35.47
C LYS A 167 12.77 -19.41 -35.56
#